data_AF-A0A940LSI0-F1
#
_entry.id   AF-A0A940LSI0-F1
#
_cell.length_a   1.000
_cell.length_b   1.000
_cell.length_c   1.000
_cell.angle_alpha   90.00
_cell.angle_beta   90.00
_cell.angle_gamma   90.00
#
_symmetry.space_group_name_H-M   'P 1'
#
loop_
_entity.id
_entity.type
_entity.pdbx_description
1 polymer ?
#
loop_
_entity_poly.entity_id
_entity_poly.type
_entity_poly.pdbx_seq_one_letter_code
_entity_poly.pdbx_strand_id
1 'polypeptide(L)'
;MSDASTDPLDDFAGSIRRRVRLVALLEASREAGIEPLPTLRLHLIAYLANVLSPVWDMPSVDGSVLKRSGGPFYPDLQNDLDRLVGLGVVRVEKLRHQRIDDDRYRLDGSYRVNPELAEPILSYLSTMPEEAAATRFVRELVLALSALTDEEIDRAITEDATYANPKVGNDNVIDFGEWLSANYSAAAAEKVGDLVPAGAVVGASEKVHLYVRHLRRRLQGGR
;
A
#
# COMPACT_ATOMS: atom_id res chain seq x y z
N MET A 1 9.44 -28.42 -11.88
CA MET A 1 8.05 -27.94 -11.76
C MET A 1 7.44 -28.65 -10.57
N SER A 2 7.53 -28.02 -9.40
CA SER A 2 6.90 -28.47 -8.16
C SER A 2 5.77 -27.50 -7.92
N ASP A 3 4.54 -28.00 -8.05
CA ASP A 3 3.32 -27.30 -7.70
C ASP A 3 3.32 -27.13 -6.17
N ALA A 4 3.67 -25.94 -5.70
CA ALA A 4 3.56 -25.60 -4.28
C ALA A 4 2.08 -25.38 -4.00
N SER A 5 1.37 -26.46 -3.67
CA SER A 5 0.00 -26.38 -3.16
C SER A 5 0.03 -25.61 -1.84
N THR A 6 -0.28 -24.32 -1.88
CA THR A 6 -0.45 -23.48 -0.69
C THR A 6 -1.54 -24.09 0.19
N ASP A 7 -1.28 -24.21 1.50
CA ASP A 7 -2.26 -24.73 2.46
C ASP A 7 -3.50 -23.81 2.45
N PRO A 8 -4.73 -24.33 2.24
CA PRO A 8 -5.95 -23.53 2.30
C PRO A 8 -6.10 -22.70 3.59
N LEU A 9 -5.51 -23.17 4.69
CA LEU A 9 -5.49 -22.43 5.97
C LEU A 9 -4.56 -21.22 5.92
N ASP A 10 -3.42 -21.32 5.24
CA ASP A 10 -2.47 -20.22 5.06
C ASP A 10 -3.06 -19.14 4.14
N ASP A 11 -3.74 -19.55 3.06
CA ASP A 11 -4.45 -18.62 2.17
C ASP A 11 -5.56 -17.85 2.90
N PHE A 12 -6.31 -18.54 3.75
CA PHE A 12 -7.36 -17.91 4.55
C PHE A 12 -6.78 -16.93 5.57
N ALA A 13 -5.72 -17.31 6.30
CA ALA A 13 -5.04 -16.45 7.25
C ALA A 13 -4.43 -15.21 6.56
N GLY A 14 -3.79 -15.38 5.40
CA GLY A 14 -3.29 -14.29 4.58
C GLY A 14 -4.37 -13.31 4.15
N SER A 15 -5.52 -13.82 3.70
CA SER A 15 -6.68 -12.99 3.35
C SER A 15 -7.25 -12.21 4.54
N ILE A 16 -7.30 -12.80 5.74
CA ILE A 16 -7.74 -12.07 6.94
C ILE A 16 -6.74 -10.97 7.28
N ARG A 17 -5.43 -11.25 7.23
CA ARG A 17 -4.37 -10.26 7.48
C ARG A 17 -4.45 -9.08 6.50
N ARG A 18 -4.69 -9.34 5.21
CA ARG A 18 -4.92 -8.27 4.22
C ARG A 18 -6.15 -7.44 4.52
N ARG A 19 -7.26 -8.08 4.89
CA ARG A 19 -8.51 -7.38 5.24
C ARG A 19 -8.32 -6.45 6.43
N VAL A 20 -7.64 -6.89 7.49
CA VAL A 20 -7.39 -6.02 8.65
C VAL A 20 -6.44 -4.86 8.31
N ARG A 21 -5.44 -5.08 7.44
CA ARG A 21 -4.56 -4.03 6.92
C ARG A 21 -5.30 -3.01 6.07
N LEU A 22 -6.25 -3.45 5.24
CA LEU A 22 -7.13 -2.58 4.47
C LEU A 22 -7.98 -1.68 5.36
N VAL A 23 -8.56 -2.25 6.43
CA VAL A 23 -9.33 -1.49 7.41
C VAL A 23 -8.45 -0.44 8.09
N ALA A 24 -7.24 -0.81 8.54
CA ALA A 24 -6.27 0.12 9.13
C ALA A 24 -5.85 1.24 8.15
N LEU A 25 -5.65 0.92 6.88
CA LEU A 25 -5.29 1.89 5.83
C LEU A 25 -6.41 2.89 5.58
N LEU A 26 -7.64 2.41 5.45
CA LEU A 26 -8.79 3.28 5.22
C LEU A 26 -9.10 4.15 6.44
N GLU A 27 -8.93 3.63 7.66
CA GLU A 27 -9.07 4.43 8.88
C GLU A 27 -7.96 5.50 8.98
N ALA A 28 -6.71 5.14 8.72
CA ALA A 28 -5.63 6.13 8.66
C ALA A 28 -5.90 7.22 7.62
N SER A 29 -6.52 6.85 6.48
CA SER A 29 -6.89 7.79 5.42
C SER A 29 -8.03 8.72 5.83
N ARG A 30 -8.97 8.21 6.63
CA ARG A 30 -10.03 9.00 7.27
C ARG A 30 -9.43 10.00 8.26
N GLU A 31 -8.55 9.54 9.15
CA GLU A 31 -7.87 10.42 10.12
C GLU A 31 -7.02 11.50 9.44
N ALA A 32 -6.36 11.17 8.34
CA ALA A 32 -5.56 12.10 7.56
C ALA A 32 -6.39 13.04 6.67
N GLY A 33 -7.72 12.86 6.59
CA GLY A 33 -8.61 13.70 5.80
C GLY A 33 -8.48 13.53 4.29
N ILE A 34 -7.96 12.39 3.82
CA ILE A 34 -7.77 12.09 2.38
C ILE A 34 -8.81 11.09 1.85
N GLU A 35 -9.82 10.75 2.64
CA GLU A 35 -10.96 9.95 2.20
C GLU A 35 -11.99 10.78 1.38
N PRO A 36 -12.78 10.16 0.49
CA PRO A 36 -12.72 8.76 0.06
C PRO A 36 -11.55 8.52 -0.90
N LEU A 37 -10.91 7.35 -0.80
CA LEU A 37 -9.76 6.99 -1.65
C LEU A 37 -10.21 6.38 -2.98
N PRO A 38 -9.83 6.97 -4.14
CA PRO A 38 -10.00 6.31 -5.44
C PRO A 38 -9.26 4.96 -5.48
N THR A 39 -9.75 4.00 -6.29
CA THR A 39 -9.14 2.67 -6.41
C THR A 39 -7.64 2.75 -6.65
N LEU A 40 -7.21 3.59 -7.60
CA LEU A 40 -5.79 3.74 -7.91
C LEU A 40 -4.96 4.14 -6.68
N ARG A 41 -5.43 5.15 -5.93
CA ARG A 41 -4.73 5.68 -4.76
C ARG A 41 -4.68 4.67 -3.62
N LEU A 42 -5.74 3.90 -3.43
CA LEU A 42 -5.77 2.82 -2.44
C LEU A 42 -4.69 1.77 -2.75
N HIS A 43 -4.63 1.31 -4.00
CA HIS A 43 -3.62 0.33 -4.42
C HIS A 43 -2.19 0.90 -4.38
N LEU A 44 -2.03 2.20 -4.65
CA LEU A 44 -0.76 2.90 -4.48
C LEU A 44 -0.29 2.92 -3.02
N ILE A 45 -1.16 3.32 -2.10
CA ILE A 45 -0.80 3.38 -0.68
C ILE A 45 -0.46 1.97 -0.18
N ALA A 46 -1.23 0.95 -0.60
CA ALA A 46 -0.91 -0.45 -0.32
C ALA A 46 0.44 -0.88 -0.91
N TYR A 47 0.75 -0.44 -2.13
CA TYR A 47 2.05 -0.68 -2.76
C TYR A 47 3.20 -0.09 -1.93
N LEU A 48 3.10 1.19 -1.57
CA LEU A 48 4.10 1.86 -0.77
C LEU A 48 4.24 1.22 0.62
N ALA A 49 3.13 0.80 1.22
CA ALA A 49 3.15 0.08 2.50
C ALA A 49 3.91 -1.25 2.37
N ASN A 50 3.67 -2.03 1.31
CA ASN A 50 4.36 -3.30 1.08
C ASN A 50 5.86 -3.09 0.79
N VAL A 51 6.17 -2.08 -0.01
CA VAL A 51 7.54 -1.74 -0.39
C VAL A 51 8.35 -1.21 0.79
N LEU A 52 7.73 -0.44 1.69
CA LEU A 52 8.38 0.14 2.86
C LEU A 52 8.29 -0.78 4.10
N SER A 53 7.57 -1.90 4.03
CA SER A 53 7.44 -2.83 5.16
C SER A 53 8.78 -3.34 5.72
N PRO A 54 9.84 -3.59 4.91
CA PRO A 54 11.14 -4.02 5.44
C PRO A 54 11.81 -2.94 6.31
N VAL A 55 11.53 -1.65 6.06
CA VAL A 55 12.07 -0.53 6.83
C VAL A 55 11.53 -0.52 8.27
N TRP A 56 10.41 -1.21 8.50
CA TRP A 56 9.73 -1.34 9.79
C TRP A 56 9.78 -2.77 10.36
N ASP A 57 10.61 -3.65 9.79
CA ASP A 57 10.71 -5.07 10.16
C ASP A 57 9.34 -5.80 10.10
N MET A 58 8.53 -5.45 9.10
CA MET A 58 7.20 -6.01 8.91
C MET A 58 7.13 -6.94 7.70
N PRO A 59 6.49 -8.11 7.86
CA PRO A 59 6.28 -9.02 6.74
C PRO A 59 5.43 -8.33 5.67
N SER A 60 5.86 -8.46 4.42
CA SER A 60 5.06 -8.04 3.25
C SER A 60 3.73 -8.79 3.26
N VAL A 61 2.64 -8.08 2.99
CA VAL A 61 1.27 -8.60 3.12
C VAL A 61 0.81 -9.29 1.82
N ASP A 62 1.43 -8.94 0.69
CA ASP A 62 1.04 -9.41 -0.63
C ASP A 62 2.22 -9.97 -1.42
N GLY A 63 2.00 -11.15 -2.02
CA GLY A 63 2.99 -11.87 -2.81
C GLY A 63 3.19 -11.31 -4.21
N SER A 64 2.16 -10.71 -4.84
CA SER A 64 2.31 -10.16 -6.20
C SER A 64 1.48 -8.91 -6.47
N VAL A 65 2.02 -8.01 -7.31
CA VAL A 65 1.33 -6.82 -7.81
C VAL A 65 1.44 -6.74 -9.34
N LEU A 66 0.34 -6.37 -9.99
CA LEU A 66 0.29 -6.13 -11.42
C LEU A 66 0.66 -4.69 -11.73
N LYS A 67 1.60 -4.48 -12.66
CA LYS A 67 1.87 -3.20 -13.29
C LYS A 67 0.78 -2.93 -14.33
N ARG A 68 0.05 -1.82 -14.19
CA ARG A 68 -0.96 -1.37 -15.18
C ARG A 68 -0.67 0.05 -15.65
N SER A 69 -1.29 0.45 -16.76
CA SER A 69 -1.16 1.80 -17.35
C SER A 69 -1.54 2.94 -16.41
N GLY A 70 -2.31 2.65 -15.34
CA GLY A 70 -2.67 3.61 -14.30
C GLY A 70 -1.87 3.51 -13.01
N GLY A 71 -1.15 2.41 -12.74
CA GLY A 71 -0.45 2.19 -11.48
C GLY A 71 -0.50 0.75 -10.97
N PRO A 72 0.00 0.47 -9.75
CA PRO A 72 -0.01 -0.85 -9.16
C PRO A 72 -1.45 -1.33 -8.96
N PHE A 73 -1.67 -2.63 -9.15
CA PHE A 73 -2.94 -3.27 -8.88
C PHE A 73 -2.75 -4.64 -8.26
N TYR A 74 -3.34 -4.85 -7.09
CA TYR A 74 -3.32 -6.08 -6.32
C TYR A 74 -4.66 -6.80 -6.47
N PRO A 75 -4.75 -7.90 -7.24
CA PRO A 75 -6.01 -8.63 -7.43
C PRO A 75 -6.60 -9.14 -6.11
N ASP A 76 -5.76 -9.72 -5.24
CA ASP A 76 -6.22 -10.29 -3.97
C ASP A 76 -6.68 -9.21 -2.99
N LEU A 77 -5.98 -8.08 -2.94
CA LEU A 77 -6.39 -6.91 -2.18
C LEU A 77 -7.73 -6.37 -2.68
N GLN A 78 -7.97 -6.32 -4.00
CA GLN A 78 -9.26 -5.90 -4.55
C GLN A 78 -10.37 -6.88 -4.16
N ASN A 79 -10.13 -8.20 -4.24
CA ASN A 79 -11.09 -9.21 -3.80
C ASN A 79 -11.44 -9.06 -2.31
N ASP A 80 -10.44 -8.78 -1.48
CA ASP A 80 -10.62 -8.57 -0.04
C ASP A 80 -11.32 -7.23 0.26
N LEU A 81 -11.08 -6.19 -0.53
CA LEU A 81 -11.81 -4.92 -0.48
C LEU A 81 -13.28 -5.11 -0.84
N ASP A 82 -13.58 -5.83 -1.93
CA ASP A 82 -14.95 -6.10 -2.37
C ASP A 82 -15.72 -6.91 -1.31
N ARG A 83 -15.04 -7.85 -0.63
CA ARG A 83 -15.62 -8.57 0.53
C ARG A 83 -15.92 -7.62 1.69
N LEU A 84 -15.02 -6.70 2.03
CA LEU A 84 -15.26 -5.70 3.07
C LEU A 84 -16.42 -4.75 2.72
N VAL A 85 -16.60 -4.44 1.43
CA VAL A 85 -17.77 -3.72 0.92
C VAL A 85 -19.04 -4.55 1.13
N GLY A 86 -19.03 -5.83 0.76
CA GLY A 86 -20.16 -6.74 0.99
C GLY A 86 -20.54 -6.90 2.47
N LEU A 87 -19.56 -6.82 3.38
CA LEU A 87 -19.76 -6.84 4.83
C LEU A 87 -20.20 -5.48 5.41
N GLY A 88 -20.20 -4.40 4.62
CA GLY A 88 -20.55 -3.05 5.06
C GLY A 88 -19.48 -2.32 5.88
N VAL A 89 -18.33 -2.97 6.13
CA VAL A 89 -17.17 -2.38 6.83
C VAL A 89 -16.54 -1.27 5.98
N VAL A 90 -16.59 -1.42 4.66
CA VAL A 90 -16.17 -0.40 3.70
C VAL A 90 -17.36 0.05 2.88
N ARG A 91 -17.44 1.35 2.60
CA ARG A 91 -18.43 1.93 1.68
C ARG A 91 -17.73 2.30 0.39
N VAL A 92 -18.41 2.01 -0.71
CA VAL A 92 -17.99 2.42 -2.06
C VAL A 92 -18.90 3.54 -2.55
N GLU A 93 -18.27 4.59 -3.07
CA GLU A 93 -18.90 5.77 -3.64
C GLU A 93 -18.38 6.00 -5.07
N LYS A 94 -19.07 6.81 -5.86
CA LYS A 94 -18.64 7.22 -7.22
C LYS A 94 -18.27 6.05 -8.15
N LEU A 95 -19.03 4.94 -8.06
CA LEU A 95 -18.87 3.78 -8.94
C LEU A 95 -19.01 4.15 -10.41
N ARG A 96 -18.01 3.80 -11.22
CA ARG A 96 -17.95 4.05 -12.66
C ARG A 96 -17.45 2.81 -13.37
N HIS A 97 -17.93 2.63 -14.60
CA HIS A 97 -17.34 1.66 -15.52
C HIS A 97 -16.26 2.36 -16.32
N GLN A 98 -15.01 1.95 -16.12
CA GLN A 98 -13.87 2.41 -16.91
C GLN A 98 -13.57 1.34 -17.96
N ARG A 99 -13.62 1.74 -19.23
CA ARG A 99 -13.28 0.86 -20.35
C ARG A 99 -11.76 0.67 -20.38
N ILE A 100 -11.32 -0.59 -20.34
CA ILE A 100 -9.90 -0.99 -20.41
C ILE A 100 -9.50 -1.22 -21.88
N ASP A 101 -10.36 -1.92 -22.64
CA ASP A 101 -10.23 -2.15 -24.08
C ASP A 101 -11.61 -2.35 -24.72
N ASP A 102 -11.69 -2.85 -25.96
CA ASP A 102 -12.94 -2.86 -26.73
C ASP A 102 -14.09 -3.64 -26.09
N ASP A 103 -13.80 -4.64 -25.25
CA ASP A 103 -14.81 -5.49 -24.61
C ASP A 103 -14.68 -5.62 -23.08
N ARG A 104 -13.63 -5.07 -22.46
CA ARG A 104 -13.44 -5.15 -21.00
C ARG A 104 -13.72 -3.83 -20.31
N TYR A 105 -14.63 -3.89 -19.34
CA TYR A 105 -14.92 -2.81 -18.40
C TYR A 105 -14.41 -3.20 -17.02
N ARG A 106 -13.93 -2.21 -16.29
CA ARG A 106 -13.58 -2.33 -14.88
C ARG A 106 -14.43 -1.38 -14.07
N LEU A 107 -14.84 -1.84 -12.90
CA LEU A 107 -15.44 -0.98 -11.89
C LEU A 107 -14.33 -0.19 -11.21
N ASP A 108 -14.48 1.13 -11.26
CA ASP A 108 -13.68 2.09 -10.51
C ASP A 108 -14.58 2.74 -9.46
N GLY A 109 -14.08 2.94 -8.26
CA GLY A 109 -14.82 3.49 -7.14
C GLY A 109 -13.92 4.27 -6.19
N SER A 110 -14.55 5.03 -5.31
CA SER A 110 -13.89 5.68 -4.18
C SER A 110 -14.34 5.00 -2.89
N TYR A 111 -13.39 4.61 -2.05
CA TYR A 111 -13.63 3.78 -0.88
C TYR A 111 -13.41 4.59 0.39
N ARG A 112 -14.27 4.35 1.38
CA ARG A 112 -14.10 4.88 2.74
C ARG A 112 -14.49 3.83 3.75
N VAL A 113 -13.89 3.89 4.93
CA VAL A 113 -14.25 3.00 6.03
C VAL A 113 -15.59 3.40 6.64
N ASN A 114 -16.34 2.43 7.15
CA ASN A 114 -17.48 2.67 8.02
C ASN A 114 -17.00 2.64 9.49
N PRO A 115 -16.87 3.79 10.18
CA PRO A 115 -16.24 3.84 11.50
C PRO A 115 -16.93 2.95 12.54
N GLU A 116 -18.27 2.87 12.49
CA GLU A 116 -19.05 2.08 13.44
C GLU A 116 -18.74 0.58 13.36
N LEU A 117 -18.48 0.06 12.16
CA LEU A 117 -18.18 -1.36 11.93
C LEU A 117 -16.69 -1.66 11.95
N ALA A 118 -15.84 -0.67 11.67
CA ALA A 118 -14.39 -0.81 11.72
C ALA A 118 -13.83 -0.69 13.14
N GLU A 119 -14.43 0.12 13.99
CA GLU A 119 -13.90 0.39 15.33
C GLU A 119 -13.70 -0.88 16.17
N PRO A 120 -14.63 -1.84 16.25
CA PRO A 120 -14.40 -3.07 17.00
C PRO A 120 -13.23 -3.90 16.46
N ILE A 121 -13.00 -3.88 15.14
CA ILE A 121 -11.89 -4.58 14.48
C ILE A 121 -10.58 -3.91 14.90
N LEU A 122 -10.48 -2.59 14.77
CA LEU A 122 -9.28 -1.81 15.10
C LEU A 122 -8.95 -1.86 16.60
N SER A 123 -9.98 -1.72 17.45
CA SER A 123 -9.86 -1.89 18.89
C SER A 123 -9.29 -3.26 19.25
N TYR A 124 -9.77 -4.34 18.61
CA TYR A 124 -9.21 -5.68 18.84
C TYR A 124 -7.76 -5.81 18.36
N LEU A 125 -7.43 -5.28 17.18
CA LEU A 125 -6.05 -5.29 16.66
C LEU A 125 -5.08 -4.54 17.58
N SER A 126 -5.54 -3.48 18.25
CA SER A 126 -4.71 -2.71 19.18
C SER A 126 -4.24 -3.52 20.40
N THR A 127 -4.93 -4.62 20.72
CA THR A 127 -4.55 -5.54 21.81
C THR A 127 -3.43 -6.50 21.41
N MET A 128 -3.13 -6.62 20.11
CA MET A 128 -2.09 -7.49 19.56
C MET A 128 -0.86 -6.65 19.22
N PRO A 129 0.29 -6.85 19.88
CA PRO A 129 1.46 -5.98 19.72
C PRO A 129 1.94 -5.82 18.27
N GLU A 130 1.99 -6.92 17.51
CA GLU A 130 2.41 -6.92 16.11
C GLU A 130 1.44 -6.16 15.19
N GLU A 131 0.13 -6.36 15.39
CA GLU A 131 -0.90 -5.68 14.60
C GLU A 131 -1.03 -4.20 14.97
N ALA A 132 -0.86 -3.86 16.26
CA ALA A 132 -0.80 -2.49 16.73
C ALA A 132 0.39 -1.73 16.13
N ALA A 133 1.57 -2.37 16.07
CA ALA A 133 2.75 -1.79 15.44
C ALA A 133 2.51 -1.53 13.95
N ALA A 134 1.92 -2.48 13.25
CA ALA A 134 1.70 -2.37 11.81
C ALA A 134 0.52 -1.46 11.44
N THR A 135 -0.48 -1.31 12.31
CA THR A 135 -1.49 -0.26 12.18
C THR A 135 -0.85 1.12 12.35
N ARG A 136 0.06 1.27 13.31
CA ARG A 136 0.84 2.52 13.49
C ARG A 136 1.69 2.82 12.26
N PHE A 137 2.34 1.83 11.67
CA PHE A 137 3.10 1.99 10.42
C PHE A 137 2.26 2.59 9.31
N VAL A 138 1.13 1.94 9.02
CA VAL A 138 0.23 2.35 7.94
C VAL A 138 -0.28 3.77 8.21
N ARG A 139 -0.58 4.10 9.47
CA ARG A 139 -0.99 5.45 9.87
C ARG A 139 0.08 6.50 9.56
N GLU A 140 1.32 6.28 9.97
CA GLU A 140 2.43 7.20 9.72
C GLU A 140 2.70 7.37 8.21
N LEU A 141 2.62 6.29 7.43
CA LEU A 141 2.73 6.35 5.98
C LEU A 141 1.63 7.21 5.36
N VAL A 142 0.38 6.99 5.74
CA VAL A 142 -0.75 7.76 5.21
C VAL A 142 -0.66 9.23 5.60
N LEU A 143 -0.26 9.54 6.84
CA LEU A 143 -0.01 10.91 7.30
C LEU A 143 1.16 11.57 6.55
N ALA A 144 2.22 10.83 6.24
CA ALA A 144 3.30 11.35 5.42
C ALA A 144 2.82 11.66 4.00
N LEU A 145 2.02 10.78 3.41
CA LEU A 145 1.47 10.94 2.06
C LEU A 145 0.42 12.06 1.97
N SER A 146 -0.34 12.34 3.03
CA SER A 146 -1.33 13.43 3.03
C SER A 146 -0.71 14.83 2.92
N ALA A 147 0.61 14.95 3.13
CA ALA A 147 1.36 16.17 2.87
C ALA A 147 1.63 16.45 1.37
N LEU A 148 1.30 15.49 0.51
CA LEU A 148 1.37 15.60 -0.95
C LEU A 148 -0.01 15.98 -1.52
N THR A 149 0.01 16.69 -2.65
CA THR A 149 -1.20 16.89 -3.47
C THR A 149 -1.65 15.58 -4.11
N ASP A 150 -2.93 15.49 -4.47
CA ASP A 150 -3.50 14.36 -5.19
C ASP A 150 -2.69 14.00 -6.44
N GLU A 151 -2.28 15.01 -7.22
CA GLU A 151 -1.45 14.83 -8.42
C GLU A 151 -0.02 14.37 -8.08
N GLU A 152 0.58 14.84 -6.97
CA GLU A 152 1.89 14.38 -6.51
C GLU A 152 1.83 12.91 -6.07
N ILE A 153 0.76 12.49 -5.38
CA ILE A 153 0.52 11.10 -4.98
C ILE A 153 0.39 10.22 -6.22
N ASP A 154 -0.49 10.59 -7.16
CA ASP A 154 -0.73 9.80 -8.37
C ASP A 154 0.54 9.70 -9.25
N ARG A 155 1.37 10.75 -9.29
CA ARG A 155 2.66 10.74 -10.00
C ARG A 155 3.78 9.99 -9.26
N ALA A 156 3.69 9.82 -7.94
CA ALA A 156 4.72 9.14 -7.15
C ALA A 156 5.04 7.72 -7.68
N ILE A 157 4.04 7.03 -8.26
CA ILE A 157 4.21 5.72 -8.92
C ILE A 157 5.20 5.79 -10.08
N THR A 158 5.09 6.83 -10.92
CA THR A 158 5.94 6.95 -12.11
C THR A 158 7.40 7.24 -11.78
N GLU A 159 7.66 7.78 -10.59
CA GLU A 159 9.01 8.09 -10.09
C GLU A 159 9.59 7.01 -9.18
N ASP A 160 8.76 6.07 -8.68
CA ASP A 160 9.21 4.97 -7.85
C ASP A 160 10.16 4.05 -8.64
N ALA A 161 11.38 3.92 -8.13
CA ALA A 161 12.46 3.23 -8.82
C ALA A 161 12.23 1.72 -8.98
N THR A 162 11.41 1.11 -8.12
CA THR A 162 11.06 -0.32 -8.18
C THR A 162 9.97 -0.56 -9.21
N TYR A 163 8.97 0.31 -9.26
CA TYR A 163 7.89 0.24 -10.25
C TYR A 163 8.40 0.58 -11.67
N ALA A 164 9.21 1.62 -11.82
CA ALA A 164 9.68 2.12 -13.11
C ALA A 164 10.81 1.29 -13.73
N ASN A 165 11.47 0.40 -12.99
CA ASN A 165 12.57 -0.40 -13.52
C ASN A 165 12.03 -1.60 -14.34
N PRO A 166 12.34 -1.67 -15.66
CA PRO A 166 11.86 -2.74 -16.55
C PRO A 166 12.51 -4.10 -16.26
N LYS A 167 13.56 -4.14 -15.44
CA LYS A 167 14.19 -5.39 -14.97
C LYS A 167 13.50 -5.96 -13.73
N VAL A 168 12.51 -5.26 -13.17
CA VAL A 168 11.72 -5.68 -12.01
C VAL A 168 10.41 -6.28 -12.49
N GLY A 169 10.28 -7.60 -12.38
CA GLY A 169 9.07 -8.37 -12.73
C GLY A 169 9.13 -9.12 -14.08
N ASN A 170 8.37 -10.20 -14.20
CA ASN A 170 8.11 -10.92 -15.46
C ASN A 170 6.71 -10.54 -15.96
N ASP A 171 6.55 -10.24 -17.26
CA ASP A 171 5.25 -10.00 -17.91
C ASP A 171 4.29 -9.03 -17.19
N ASN A 172 4.82 -7.91 -16.65
CA ASN A 172 4.08 -6.90 -15.88
C ASN A 172 3.61 -7.34 -14.49
N VAL A 173 4.13 -8.44 -13.95
CA VAL A 173 3.89 -8.87 -12.56
C VAL A 173 5.15 -8.64 -11.73
N ILE A 174 5.03 -7.96 -10.60
CA ILE A 174 6.08 -7.91 -9.58
C ILE A 174 5.72 -8.93 -8.50
N ASP A 175 6.54 -9.97 -8.34
CA ASP A 175 6.44 -10.93 -7.24
C ASP A 175 7.36 -10.48 -6.10
N PHE A 176 6.78 -10.16 -4.94
CA PHE A 176 7.52 -9.71 -3.76
C PHE A 176 8.21 -10.86 -3.00
N GLY A 177 7.79 -12.12 -3.20
CA GLY A 177 8.42 -13.29 -2.61
C GLY A 177 9.82 -13.56 -3.18
N GLU A 178 10.03 -13.33 -4.48
CA GLU A 178 11.35 -13.43 -5.12
C GLU A 178 12.22 -12.17 -4.92
N TRP A 179 11.60 -11.01 -4.66
CA TRP A 179 12.25 -9.69 -4.72
C TRP A 179 12.65 -9.06 -3.38
N LEU A 180 12.40 -9.68 -2.23
CA LEU A 180 12.86 -9.15 -0.92
C LEU A 180 14.38 -8.87 -0.89
N SER A 181 15.18 -9.56 -1.71
CA SER A 181 16.63 -9.33 -1.85
C SER A 181 17.01 -8.11 -2.72
N ALA A 182 16.06 -7.51 -3.45
CA ALA A 182 16.31 -6.43 -4.43
C ALA A 182 15.30 -5.26 -4.34
N ASN A 183 14.63 -5.06 -3.20
CA ASN A 183 13.71 -3.94 -3.00
C ASN A 183 14.44 -2.58 -2.97
N TYR A 184 14.54 -1.93 -4.13
CA TYR A 184 15.28 -0.67 -4.30
C TYR A 184 14.66 0.51 -3.57
N SER A 185 13.35 0.51 -3.35
CA SER A 185 12.66 1.58 -2.62
C SER A 185 12.88 1.46 -1.10
N ALA A 186 12.92 0.23 -0.54
CA ALA A 186 13.40 0.01 0.82
C ALA A 186 14.89 0.41 0.96
N ALA A 187 15.73 0.03 0.00
CA ALA A 187 17.14 0.44 -0.02
C ALA A 187 17.31 1.96 -0.16
N ALA A 188 16.43 2.64 -0.89
CA ALA A 188 16.42 4.10 -0.98
C ALA A 188 15.99 4.74 0.36
N ALA A 189 14.96 4.20 1.02
CA ALA A 189 14.53 4.68 2.34
C ALA A 189 15.64 4.52 3.40
N GLU A 190 16.34 3.38 3.41
CA GLU A 190 17.53 3.18 4.27
C GLU A 190 18.64 4.18 3.95
N LYS A 191 18.99 4.36 2.67
CA LYS A 191 20.01 5.33 2.24
C LYS A 191 19.67 6.77 2.58
N VAL A 192 18.38 7.14 2.60
CA VAL A 192 17.97 8.48 3.02
C VAL A 192 18.08 8.62 4.55
N GLY A 193 17.88 7.56 5.32
CA GLY A 193 18.19 7.50 6.74
C GLY A 193 19.68 7.75 7.04
N ASP A 194 20.58 7.24 6.19
CA ASP A 194 22.04 7.43 6.31
C ASP A 194 22.51 8.88 6.04
N LEU A 195 21.65 9.73 5.47
CA LEU A 195 21.95 11.15 5.23
C LEU A 195 21.72 12.02 6.48
N VAL A 196 21.21 11.44 7.56
CA VAL A 196 21.01 12.13 8.84
C VAL A 196 22.33 12.17 9.62
N PRO A 197 22.71 13.30 10.26
CA PRO A 197 24.02 13.46 10.91
C PRO A 197 24.35 12.34 11.90
N ALA A 198 25.62 11.92 11.91
CA ALA A 198 26.12 10.89 12.81
C ALA A 198 25.78 11.20 14.28
N GLY A 199 24.94 10.38 14.89
CA GLY A 199 24.47 10.53 16.28
C GLY A 199 22.95 10.64 16.45
N ALA A 200 22.20 10.84 15.36
CA ALA A 200 20.73 10.79 15.39
C ALA A 200 20.22 9.38 15.02
N VAL A 201 19.43 8.76 15.90
CA VAL A 201 18.73 7.52 15.57
C VAL A 201 17.44 7.88 14.85
N VAL A 202 17.41 7.67 13.54
CA VAL A 202 16.22 7.91 12.71
C VAL A 202 15.21 6.80 12.97
N GLY A 203 14.09 7.16 13.60
CA GLY A 203 13.00 6.24 13.85
C GLY A 203 12.35 5.78 12.55
N ALA A 204 11.66 4.64 12.59
CA ALA A 204 11.03 4.05 11.42
C ALA A 204 9.99 5.01 10.77
N SER A 205 9.23 5.78 11.56
CA SER A 205 8.34 6.84 11.05
C SER A 205 9.09 7.94 10.32
N GLU A 206 10.25 8.35 10.84
CA GLU A 206 11.07 9.40 10.24
C GLU A 206 11.66 8.96 8.90
N LYS A 207 12.04 7.69 8.74
CA LYS A 207 12.44 7.10 7.46
C LYS A 207 11.32 7.20 6.40
N VAL A 208 10.06 6.97 6.78
CA VAL A 208 8.91 7.09 5.87
C VAL A 208 8.70 8.54 5.45
N HIS A 209 8.72 9.49 6.39
CA HIS A 209 8.63 10.91 6.06
C HIS A 209 9.78 11.40 5.18
N LEU A 210 11.00 10.90 5.43
CA LEU A 210 12.17 11.19 4.62
C LEU A 210 12.04 10.62 3.19
N TYR A 211 11.50 9.40 3.05
CA TYR A 211 11.20 8.80 1.76
C TYR A 211 10.15 9.60 0.99
N VAL A 212 9.03 9.95 1.63
CA VAL A 212 7.98 10.77 0.99
C VAL A 212 8.52 12.16 0.60
N ARG A 213 9.36 12.76 1.46
CA ARG A 213 10.06 14.01 1.14
C ARG A 213 11.01 13.85 -0.05
N HIS A 214 11.71 12.73 -0.15
CA HIS A 214 12.57 12.41 -1.28
C HIS A 214 11.75 12.28 -2.58
N LEU A 215 10.64 11.55 -2.55
CA LEU A 215 9.70 11.45 -3.68
C LEU A 215 9.22 12.84 -4.12
N ARG A 216 8.80 13.68 -3.17
CA ARG A 216 8.37 15.06 -3.46
C ARG A 216 9.45 15.89 -4.14
N ARG A 217 10.70 15.81 -3.65
CA ARG A 217 11.84 16.52 -4.26
C ARG A 217 12.11 16.05 -5.69
N ARG A 218 12.00 14.75 -5.97
CA ARG A 218 12.15 14.22 -7.33
C ARG A 218 11.04 14.72 -8.26
N LEU A 219 9.80 14.74 -7.80
CA LEU A 219 8.65 15.28 -8.55
C LEU A 219 8.82 16.77 -8.90
N GLN A 220 9.44 17.55 -8.02
CA GLN A 220 9.68 18.99 -8.22
C GLN A 220 10.98 19.30 -8.99
N GLY A 221 11.98 18.43 -8.90
CA GLY A 221 13.31 18.60 -9.50
C GLY A 221 13.45 18.06 -10.93
N GLY A 222 12.43 17.39 -11.47
CA GLY A 222 12.41 16.89 -12.85
C GLY A 222 12.16 17.97 -13.92
N ARG A 223 12.90 19.09 -13.89
CA ARG A 223 13.01 20.04 -15.00
C ARG A 223 14.37 19.95 -15.67
#